data_AF-A0A4P8DJR7-F1
#
_entry.id   AF-A0A4P8DJR7-F1
#
_cell.length_a   1.000
_cell.length_b   1.000
_cell.length_c   1.000
_cell.angle_alpha   90.00
_cell.angle_beta   90.00
_cell.angle_gamma   90.00
#
_symmetry.space_group_name_H-M   'P 1'
#
loop_
_entity.id
_entity.type
_entity.pdbx_description
1 polymer ?
#
loop_
_entity_poly.entity_id
_entity_poly.type
_entity_poly.pdbx_seq_one_letter_code
_entity_poly.pdbx_strand_id
1 'polypeptide(L)'
;MINDFEDSLLPEERRQLSKIFPLSFCNSDSIEAPTGKDETQKSSILKLLRISFRLIESWEFPSQTLSSSVSNSLTIGNPNQITEKLADLKMGISVLIKGCLDGQPNMDENDSLPLPFEDFYLTMGESNLRESFRLLACF
;
A
#
# COMPACT_ATOMS: atom_id res chain seq x y z
N MET A 1 -8.17 0.64 12.66
CA MET A 1 -8.00 -0.61 11.89
C MET A 1 -6.93 -1.50 12.49
N ILE A 2 -5.65 -1.10 12.51
CA ILE A 2 -4.60 -1.92 13.16
C ILE A 2 -4.76 -1.96 14.69
N ASN A 3 -5.01 -0.83 15.34
CA ASN A 3 -5.25 -0.79 16.79
C ASN A 3 -6.45 -1.65 17.19
N ASP A 4 -7.55 -1.57 16.43
CA ASP A 4 -8.75 -2.37 16.70
C ASP A 4 -8.50 -3.87 16.49
N PHE A 5 -7.64 -4.23 15.52
CA PHE A 5 -7.18 -5.60 15.32
C PHE A 5 -6.29 -6.05 16.47
N GLU A 6 -5.29 -5.25 16.88
CA GLU A 6 -4.44 -5.58 18.03
C GLU A 6 -5.26 -5.74 19.31
N ASP A 7 -6.30 -4.91 19.48
CA ASP A 7 -7.21 -4.95 20.62
C ASP A 7 -8.05 -6.23 20.67
N SER A 8 -8.41 -6.82 19.53
CA SER A 8 -9.18 -8.07 19.47
C SER A 8 -8.36 -9.34 19.70
N LEU A 9 -7.02 -9.26 19.65
CA LEU A 9 -6.12 -10.40 19.83
C LEU A 9 -5.99 -10.84 21.28
N LEU A 10 -5.84 -12.15 21.47
CA LEU A 10 -5.45 -12.74 22.74
C LEU A 10 -4.02 -12.35 23.12
N PRO A 11 -3.68 -12.30 24.43
CA PRO A 11 -2.34 -11.91 24.88
C PRO A 11 -1.19 -12.75 24.28
N GLU A 12 -1.43 -14.04 24.02
CA GLU A 12 -0.43 -14.93 23.40
C GLU A 12 -0.21 -14.61 21.92
N GLU A 13 -1.27 -14.24 21.19
CA GLU A 13 -1.19 -13.82 19.79
C GLU A 13 -0.43 -12.51 19.66
N ARG A 14 -0.70 -11.53 20.54
CA ARG A 14 0.07 -10.27 20.60
C ARG A 14 1.57 -10.52 20.81
N ARG A 15 1.91 -11.43 21.72
CA ARG A 15 3.31 -11.81 21.99
C ARG A 15 3.97 -12.45 20.76
N GLN A 16 3.24 -13.25 20.00
CA GLN A 16 3.74 -13.85 18.76
C GLN A 16 3.95 -12.79 17.66
N LEU A 17 3.01 -11.85 17.49
CA LEU A 17 3.09 -10.78 16.47
C LEU A 17 4.20 -9.75 16.74
N SER A 18 4.49 -9.45 18.01
CA SER A 18 5.58 -8.53 18.40
C SER A 18 6.96 -8.94 17.85
N LYS A 19 7.14 -10.22 17.52
CA LYS A 19 8.39 -10.79 16.96
C LYS A 19 8.43 -10.75 15.43
N ILE A 20 7.34 -10.38 14.76
CA ILE A 20 7.17 -10.46 13.31
C ILE A 20 7.53 -9.14 12.65
N PHE A 21 7.20 -8.01 13.29
CA PHE A 21 7.43 -6.67 12.76
C PHE A 21 8.87 -6.39 12.28
N PRO A 22 9.93 -6.88 12.95
CA PRO A 22 11.30 -6.68 12.49
C PRO A 22 11.67 -7.45 11.22
N LEU A 23 10.81 -8.35 10.72
CA LEU A 23 11.09 -9.30 9.64
C LEU A 23 10.09 -9.20 8.47
N SER A 24 9.09 -8.32 8.55
CA SER A 24 8.04 -8.23 7.54
C SER A 24 8.40 -7.27 6.41
N PHE A 25 8.40 -7.78 5.18
CA PHE A 25 8.45 -6.97 3.96
C PHE A 25 7.06 -6.43 3.60
N CYS A 26 6.97 -5.15 3.25
CA CYS A 26 5.76 -4.51 2.75
C CYS A 26 5.71 -4.50 1.22
N ASN A 27 4.49 -4.44 0.67
CA ASN A 27 4.24 -4.41 -0.78
C ASN A 27 5.01 -3.29 -1.50
N SER A 28 5.19 -2.17 -0.80
CA SER A 28 5.82 -0.96 -1.30
C SER A 28 7.32 -0.88 -1.04
N ASP A 29 7.97 -1.87 -0.40
CA ASP A 29 9.40 -1.77 -0.01
C ASP A 29 10.34 -1.58 -1.20
N SER A 30 9.94 -2.05 -2.38
CA SER A 30 10.69 -1.86 -3.63
C SER A 30 10.51 -0.48 -4.28
N ILE A 31 9.57 0.34 -3.78
CA ILE A 31 9.26 1.65 -4.33
C ILE A 31 10.08 2.70 -3.57
N GLU A 32 11.03 3.32 -4.25
CA GLU A 32 11.84 4.40 -3.69
C GLU A 32 11.00 5.69 -3.51
N ALA A 33 10.33 5.80 -2.37
CA ALA A 33 9.59 6.98 -1.97
C ALA A 33 10.47 7.91 -1.11
N PRO A 34 10.36 9.24 -1.27
CA PRO A 34 11.01 10.17 -0.36
C PRO A 34 10.45 9.98 1.05
N THR A 35 11.34 9.72 2.00
CA THR A 35 10.96 9.42 3.41
C THR A 35 11.02 10.65 4.30
N GLY A 36 11.72 11.69 3.84
CA GLY A 36 11.93 12.93 4.57
C GLY A 36 11.41 14.16 3.84
N LYS A 37 11.14 15.22 4.62
CA LYS A 37 10.71 16.52 4.10
C LYS A 37 11.65 17.08 3.03
N ASP A 38 12.95 16.97 3.25
CA ASP A 38 13.98 17.52 2.35
C ASP A 38 14.00 16.78 1.00
N GLU A 39 13.78 15.48 0.99
CA GLU A 39 13.71 14.66 -0.23
C GLU A 39 12.44 14.96 -1.02
N THR A 40 11.31 15.11 -0.32
CA THR A 40 10.02 15.50 -0.92
C THR A 40 10.12 16.88 -1.57
N GLN A 41 10.73 17.86 -0.90
CA GLN A 41 10.89 19.22 -1.43
C GLN A 41 11.80 19.29 -2.67
N LYS A 42 12.74 18.35 -2.82
CA LYS A 42 13.62 18.26 -4.00
C LYS A 42 12.97 17.54 -5.19
N SER A 43 11.84 16.87 -4.98
CA SER A 43 11.16 16.09 -6.01
C SER A 43 10.19 16.95 -6.81
N SER A 44 10.11 16.72 -8.12
CA SER A 44 9.10 17.36 -8.95
C SER A 44 7.69 16.84 -8.60
N ILE A 45 6.66 17.67 -8.82
CA ILE A 45 5.27 17.27 -8.61
C ILE A 45 4.94 16.01 -9.41
N LEU A 46 5.38 15.94 -10.67
CA LEU A 46 5.16 14.78 -11.53
C LEU A 46 5.80 13.50 -10.95
N LYS A 47 7.03 13.60 -10.43
CA LYS A 47 7.71 12.48 -9.77
C LYS A 47 6.94 12.01 -8.53
N LEU A 48 6.49 12.94 -7.69
CA LEU A 48 5.69 12.62 -6.49
C LEU A 48 4.35 11.97 -6.84
N LEU A 49 3.68 12.44 -7.90
CA LEU A 49 2.44 11.84 -8.39
C LEU A 49 2.66 10.42 -8.93
N ARG A 50 3.74 10.19 -9.70
CA ARG A 50 4.10 8.87 -10.21
C ARG A 50 4.43 7.88 -9.08
N ILE A 51 5.19 8.31 -8.07
CA ILE A 51 5.47 7.50 -6.87
C ILE A 51 4.16 7.18 -6.13
N SER A 52 3.31 8.18 -5.90
CA SER A 52 2.01 7.98 -5.24
C SER A 52 1.12 7.00 -6.00
N PHE A 53 1.08 7.09 -7.33
CA PHE A 53 0.35 6.15 -8.18
C PHE A 53 0.85 4.72 -8.00
N ARG A 54 2.18 4.51 -8.00
CA ARG A 54 2.79 3.18 -7.80
C ARG A 54 2.52 2.61 -6.42
N LEU A 55 2.58 3.44 -5.37
CA LEU A 55 2.24 3.03 -4.02
C LEU A 55 0.80 2.50 -3.98
N ILE A 56 -0.16 3.22 -4.56
CA ILE A 56 -1.57 2.77 -4.60
C ILE A 56 -1.73 1.51 -5.45
N GLU A 57 -1.06 1.43 -6.59
CA GLU A 57 -1.08 0.25 -7.46
C GLU A 57 -0.54 -1.00 -6.75
N SER A 58 0.49 -0.87 -5.92
CA SER A 58 1.02 -1.98 -5.12
C SER A 58 -0.01 -2.56 -4.12
N TRP A 59 -1.07 -1.81 -3.81
CA TRP A 59 -2.13 -2.21 -2.91
C TRP A 59 -3.37 -2.78 -3.59
N GLU A 60 -3.46 -2.77 -4.93
CA GLU A 60 -4.67 -3.18 -5.68
C GLU A 60 -5.11 -4.64 -5.41
N PHE A 61 -4.14 -5.54 -5.22
CA PHE A 61 -4.40 -6.93 -4.87
C PHE A 61 -4.38 -7.16 -3.34
N PRO A 62 -3.37 -6.68 -2.58
CA PRO A 62 -3.35 -6.83 -1.12
C PRO A 62 -4.58 -6.26 -0.41
N SER A 63 -5.21 -5.20 -0.95
CA SER A 63 -6.41 -4.60 -0.36
C SER A 63 -7.60 -5.55 -0.33
N GLN A 64 -7.70 -6.51 -1.26
CA GLN A 64 -8.78 -7.49 -1.31
C GLN A 64 -8.69 -8.48 -0.14
N THR A 65 -7.47 -8.93 0.16
CA THR A 65 -7.15 -9.78 1.32
C THR A 65 -7.30 -9.03 2.64
N LEU A 66 -6.88 -7.76 2.67
CA LEU A 66 -7.05 -6.87 3.82
C LEU A 66 -8.54 -6.66 4.14
N SER A 67 -9.35 -6.31 3.13
CA SER A 67 -10.80 -6.16 3.22
C SER A 67 -11.47 -7.37 3.85
N SER A 68 -11.06 -8.57 3.42
CA SER A 68 -11.57 -9.84 3.94
C SER A 68 -11.15 -10.09 5.41
N SER A 69 -9.93 -9.69 5.79
CA SER A 69 -9.43 -9.82 7.17
C SER A 69 -10.15 -8.88 8.15
N VAL A 70 -10.44 -7.65 7.74
CA VAL A 70 -11.08 -6.63 8.59
C VAL A 70 -12.56 -6.92 8.81
N SER A 71 -13.27 -7.43 7.79
CA SER A 71 -14.69 -7.81 7.91
C SER A 71 -14.94 -8.96 8.88
N ASN A 72 -13.93 -9.79 9.16
CA ASN A 72 -14.03 -10.84 10.17
C ASN A 72 -13.85 -10.33 11.61
N SER A 73 -13.26 -9.14 11.81
CA SER A 73 -12.89 -8.63 13.15
C SER A 73 -13.78 -7.49 13.65
N LEU A 74 -14.29 -6.58 12.81
CA LEU A 74 -15.10 -5.43 13.26
C LEU A 74 -16.23 -5.07 12.29
N THR A 75 -17.46 -5.07 12.83
CA THR A 75 -18.66 -4.30 12.42
C THR A 75 -18.98 -4.07 10.94
N ILE A 76 -20.15 -4.59 10.52
CA ILE A 76 -21.11 -4.08 9.52
C ILE A 76 -20.60 -2.86 8.71
N GLY A 77 -19.80 -3.10 7.69
CA GLY A 77 -19.33 -2.11 6.73
C GLY A 77 -19.05 -2.80 5.40
N ASN A 78 -19.10 -2.07 4.28
CA ASN A 78 -18.84 -2.64 2.96
C ASN A 78 -17.38 -3.18 2.94
N PRO A 79 -17.17 -4.51 2.84
CA PRO A 79 -15.82 -5.11 2.80
C PRO A 79 -14.96 -4.48 1.71
N ASN A 80 -15.56 -4.10 0.57
CA ASN A 80 -14.84 -3.61 -0.60
C ASN A 80 -14.49 -2.12 -0.53
N GLN A 81 -14.83 -1.42 0.55
CA GLN A 81 -14.67 0.03 0.63
C GLN A 81 -13.20 0.48 0.47
N ILE A 82 -12.24 -0.28 1.01
CA ILE A 82 -10.81 0.05 0.88
C ILE A 82 -10.37 -0.04 -0.59
N THR A 83 -10.67 -1.17 -1.24
CA THR A 83 -10.36 -1.40 -2.66
C THR A 83 -11.03 -0.36 -3.57
N GLU A 84 -12.30 -0.04 -3.34
CA GLU A 84 -13.03 0.99 -4.09
C GLU A 84 -12.37 2.38 -3.93
N LYS A 85 -12.00 2.75 -2.69
CA LYS A 85 -11.37 4.05 -2.42
C LYS A 85 -9.96 4.16 -3.00
N LEU A 86 -9.19 3.07 -2.99
CA LEU A 86 -7.89 3.03 -3.66
C LEU A 86 -8.03 3.17 -5.17
N ALA A 87 -9.04 2.54 -5.78
CA ALA A 87 -9.32 2.70 -7.20
C ALA A 87 -9.71 4.15 -7.56
N ASP A 88 -10.59 4.79 -6.77
CA ASP A 88 -10.94 6.21 -6.92
C ASP A 88 -9.69 7.10 -6.85
N LEU A 89 -8.81 6.86 -5.88
CA LEU A 89 -7.58 7.64 -5.67
C LEU A 89 -6.57 7.43 -6.81
N LYS A 90 -6.37 6.18 -7.26
CA LYS A 90 -5.54 5.82 -8.42
C LYS A 90 -6.00 6.57 -9.66
N MET A 91 -7.32 6.61 -9.89
CA MET A 91 -7.93 7.36 -10.99
C MET A 91 -7.68 8.86 -10.86
N GLY A 92 -7.91 9.45 -9.69
CA GLY A 92 -7.67 10.88 -9.44
C GLY A 92 -6.23 11.29 -9.71
N ILE A 93 -5.25 10.51 -9.25
CA ILE A 93 -3.82 10.77 -9.51
C ILE A 93 -3.48 10.60 -10.99
N SER A 94 -4.06 9.62 -11.69
CA SER A 94 -3.87 9.47 -13.14
C SER A 94 -4.30 10.72 -13.91
N VAL A 95 -5.41 11.35 -13.51
CA VAL A 95 -5.88 12.62 -14.10
C VAL A 95 -4.88 13.75 -13.83
N LEU A 96 -4.35 13.86 -12.62
CA LEU A 96 -3.34 14.87 -12.26
C LEU A 96 -2.04 14.69 -13.06
N ILE A 97 -1.57 13.45 -13.21
CA ILE A 97 -0.37 13.13 -14.02
C ILE A 97 -0.56 13.59 -15.46
N LYS A 98 -1.72 13.27 -16.08
CA LYS A 98 -2.04 13.71 -17.44
C LYS A 98 -2.04 15.24 -17.56
N GLY A 99 -2.69 15.92 -16.62
CA GLY A 99 -2.70 17.39 -16.58
C GLY A 99 -1.31 18.02 -16.45
N CYS A 100 -0.37 17.36 -15.78
CA CYS A 100 1.03 17.82 -15.73
C CYS A 100 1.78 17.62 -17.05
N LEU A 101 1.43 16.59 -17.84
CA LEU A 101 2.08 16.27 -19.11
C LEU A 101 1.55 17.13 -20.27
N ASP A 102 0.26 17.47 -20.27
CA ASP A 102 -0.40 18.25 -21.33
C ASP A 102 0.13 19.70 -21.48
N GLY A 103 1.07 20.14 -20.63
CA GLY A 103 1.73 21.45 -20.67
C GLY A 103 3.27 21.43 -20.70
N GLN A 104 3.92 20.27 -20.77
CA GLN A 104 5.38 20.13 -20.79
C GLN A 104 5.88 19.64 -22.16
N PRO A 105 6.89 20.27 -22.79
CA PRO A 105 7.55 19.67 -23.94
C PRO A 105 8.22 18.37 -23.48
N ASN A 106 7.96 17.26 -24.18
CA ASN A 106 8.52 15.93 -23.89
C ASN A 106 10.02 16.03 -23.53
N MET A 107 10.32 16.04 -22.23
CA MET A 107 11.62 15.60 -21.76
C MET A 107 11.45 14.12 -21.46
N ASP A 108 11.99 13.31 -22.37
CA ASP A 108 12.36 11.94 -22.11
C ASP A 108 13.28 11.91 -20.87
N GLU A 109 12.69 11.83 -19.69
CA GLU A 109 13.39 11.23 -18.57
C GLU A 109 12.95 9.78 -18.49
N ASN A 110 13.97 8.96 -18.43
CA ASN A 110 14.10 7.53 -18.26
C ASN A 110 13.34 7.03 -17.00
N ASP A 111 12.06 7.38 -16.86
CA ASP A 111 11.25 7.33 -15.63
C ASP A 111 10.47 6.02 -15.52
N SER A 112 11.10 4.93 -15.99
CA SER A 112 10.61 3.58 -15.79
C SER A 112 10.87 3.20 -14.35
N LEU A 113 9.96 3.60 -13.44
CA LEU A 113 9.95 3.08 -12.09
C LEU A 113 9.85 1.55 -12.16
N PRO A 114 10.70 0.81 -11.44
CA PRO A 114 10.71 -0.65 -11.47
C PRO A 114 9.31 -1.20 -11.22
N LEU A 115 9.01 -2.34 -11.86
CA LEU A 115 7.75 -3.03 -11.68
C LEU A 115 7.56 -3.40 -10.19
N PRO A 116 6.32 -3.38 -9.68
CA PRO A 116 6.04 -3.83 -8.32
C PRO A 116 6.61 -5.23 -8.08
N PHE A 117 7.08 -5.47 -6.86
CA PHE A 117 7.71 -6.72 -6.44
C PHE A 117 6.79 -7.94 -6.70
N GLU A 118 7.14 -8.75 -7.70
CA GLU A 118 6.35 -9.88 -8.22
C GLU A 118 6.27 -11.06 -7.22
N ASP A 119 7.23 -11.15 -6.29
CA ASP A 119 7.36 -12.25 -5.31
C ASP A 119 6.26 -12.24 -4.22
N PHE A 120 5.51 -11.14 -4.08
CA PHE A 120 4.44 -11.05 -3.09
C PHE A 120 3.31 -12.06 -3.37
N TYR A 121 3.00 -12.28 -4.65
CA TYR A 121 1.93 -13.20 -5.07
C TYR A 121 2.23 -14.67 -4.74
N LEU A 122 3.50 -15.02 -4.56
CA LEU A 122 3.93 -16.39 -4.25
C LEU A 122 3.79 -16.76 -2.77
N THR A 123 3.55 -15.77 -1.89
CA THR A 123 3.42 -16.02 -0.44
C THR A 123 1.96 -16.07 0.03
N MET A 124 0.99 -15.79 -0.85
CA MET A 124 -0.44 -15.72 -0.52
C MET A 124 -1.06 -17.12 -0.49
N GLY A 125 -0.71 -17.90 0.53
CA GLY A 125 -1.11 -19.30 0.66
C GLY A 125 -2.18 -19.57 1.72
N GLU A 126 -2.23 -18.83 2.82
CA GLU A 126 -3.17 -19.08 3.91
C GLU A 126 -3.42 -17.82 4.72
N SER A 127 -4.69 -17.48 4.97
CA SER A 127 -5.13 -16.37 5.82
C SER A 127 -4.72 -16.61 7.28
N ASN A 128 -3.45 -16.37 7.55
CA ASN A 128 -2.84 -16.54 8.86
C ASN A 128 -2.80 -15.18 9.58
N LEU A 129 -3.00 -15.15 10.90
CA LEU A 129 -2.97 -13.93 11.72
C LEU A 129 -1.73 -13.04 11.43
N ARG A 130 -0.60 -13.68 11.10
CA ARG A 130 0.64 -13.03 10.65
C ARG A 130 0.47 -12.24 9.36
N GLU A 131 -0.22 -12.79 8.37
CA GLU A 131 -0.45 -12.14 7.08
C GLU A 131 -1.40 -10.96 7.23
N SER A 132 -2.52 -11.13 7.95
CA SER A 132 -3.45 -10.03 8.24
C SER A 132 -2.76 -8.90 9.01
N PHE A 133 -1.97 -9.24 10.03
CA PHE A 133 -1.20 -8.25 10.77
C PHE A 133 -0.17 -7.52 9.91
N ARG A 134 0.57 -8.24 9.06
CA ARG A 134 1.53 -7.63 8.11
C ARG A 134 0.83 -6.66 7.17
N LEU A 135 -0.30 -7.06 6.58
CA LEU A 135 -1.07 -6.19 5.69
C LEU A 135 -1.58 -4.94 6.43
N LEU A 136 -2.07 -5.09 7.65
CA LEU A 136 -2.52 -3.97 8.48
C LEU A 136 -1.38 -3.03 8.90
N ALA A 137 -0.19 -3.58 9.13
CA ALA A 137 1.00 -2.81 9.51
C ALA A 137 1.60 -2.02 8.35
N CYS A 138 1.56 -2.58 7.15
CA CYS A 138 2.08 -1.94 5.96
C CYS A 138 1.13 -0.90 5.36
N PHE A 139 -0.19 -1.03 5.59
CA PHE A 139 -1.23 -0.14 5.06
C PHE A 139 -1.35 1.14 5.88
#